data_AF-A0A508WZS8-F1
#
_entry.id   AF-A0A508WZS8-F1
#
_cell.length_a   1.000
_cell.length_b   1.000
_cell.length_c   1.000
_cell.angle_alpha   90.00
_cell.angle_beta   90.00
_cell.angle_gamma   90.00
#
_symmetry.space_group_name_H-M   'P 1'
#
loop_
_entity.id
_entity.type
_entity.pdbx_description
1 polymer ?
#
loop_
_entity_poly.entity_id
_entity_poly.type
_entity_poly.pdbx_seq_one_letter_code
_entity_poly.pdbx_strand_id
1 'polypeptide(L)'
;MLAVIGTLNFIINIAWFLIIASAIFSWLYAFNVINVNNQAINMIGRSLYQLTEPLYRPIRRVLPDMGGVDLSPLVVLVILYFIQLFLNTTIAPALLS
;
A
#
# COMPACT_ATOMS: atom_id res chain seq x y z
N MET A 1 19.01 13.32 14.14
CA MET A 1 18.24 13.06 12.90
C MET A 1 17.90 11.58 12.68
N LEU A 2 18.71 10.63 13.17
CA LEU A 2 18.45 9.18 13.02
C LEU A 2 17.04 8.72 13.43
N ALA A 3 16.54 9.18 14.59
CA ALA A 3 15.20 8.81 15.05
C ALA A 3 14.11 9.23 14.05
N VAL A 4 14.22 10.42 13.45
CA VAL A 4 13.26 10.92 12.45
C VAL A 4 13.27 10.04 11.20
N ILE A 5 14.46 9.72 10.66
CA ILE A 5 14.61 8.82 9.51
C ILE A 5 14.05 7.42 9.83
N GLY A 6 14.32 6.90 11.02
CA GLY A 6 13.77 5.64 11.50
C GLY A 6 12.25 5.63 11.56
N THR A 7 11.64 6.69 12.11
CA THR A 7 10.19 6.84 12.15
C THR A 7 9.57 6.94 10.75
N LEU A 8 10.20 7.66 9.82
CA LEU A 8 9.72 7.73 8.43
C LEU A 8 9.77 6.37 7.73
N ASN A 9 10.86 5.63 7.88
CA ASN A 9 10.96 4.27 7.37
C ASN A 9 9.89 3.35 7.96
N PHE A 10 9.63 3.47 9.27
CA PHE A 10 8.59 2.71 9.94
C PHE A 10 7.20 3.01 9.37
N ILE A 11 6.86 4.28 9.14
CA ILE A 11 5.60 4.68 8.50
C ILE A 11 5.49 4.09 7.09
N ILE A 12 6.55 4.17 6.28
CA ILE A 12 6.55 3.59 4.93
C ILE A 12 6.34 2.07 5.00
N ASN A 13 6.97 1.37 5.95
CA ASN A 13 6.77 -0.07 6.14
C ASN A 13 5.33 -0.40 6.54
N ILE A 14 4.70 0.38 7.43
CA ILE A 14 3.27 0.20 7.76
C ILE A 14 2.41 0.34 6.50
N ALA A 15 2.65 1.39 5.70
CA ALA A 15 1.94 1.58 4.44
C ALA A 15 2.14 0.37 3.50
N TRP A 16 3.38 -0.11 3.36
CA TRP A 16 3.73 -1.26 2.54
C TRP A 16 2.94 -2.52 2.94
N PHE A 17 2.87 -2.83 4.25
CA PHE A 17 2.07 -3.94 4.76
C PHE A 17 0.56 -3.76 4.56
N LEU A 18 0.03 -2.53 4.71
CA LEU A 18 -1.38 -2.25 4.44
C LEU A 18 -1.74 -2.46 2.96
N ILE A 19 -0.87 -2.05 2.04
CA ILE A 19 -1.05 -2.28 0.60
C ILE A 19 -1.05 -3.79 0.30
N ILE A 20 -0.11 -4.55 0.87
CA ILE A 20 -0.07 -6.01 0.73
C ILE A 20 -1.34 -6.66 1.30
N ALA A 21 -1.75 -6.29 2.51
CA ALA A 21 -2.97 -6.82 3.13
C ALA A 21 -4.21 -6.53 2.29
N SER A 22 -4.31 -5.31 1.75
CA SER A 22 -5.38 -4.91 0.84
C SER A 22 -5.35 -5.69 -0.48
N ALA A 23 -4.18 -5.94 -1.06
CA ALA A 23 -4.03 -6.71 -2.29
C ALA A 23 -4.45 -8.17 -2.09
N ILE A 24 -3.96 -8.80 -1.03
CA ILE A 24 -4.34 -10.16 -0.64
C ILE A 24 -5.85 -10.24 -0.40
N PHE A 25 -6.42 -9.29 0.35
CA PHE A 25 -7.87 -9.26 0.59
C PHE A 25 -8.65 -9.16 -0.72
N SER A 26 -8.19 -8.33 -1.67
CA SER A 26 -8.82 -8.18 -2.97
C SER A 26 -8.83 -9.48 -3.79
N TRP A 27 -7.74 -10.26 -3.74
CA TRP A 27 -7.67 -11.57 -4.39
C TRP A 27 -8.53 -12.61 -3.68
N LEU A 28 -8.50 -12.65 -2.34
CA LEU A 28 -9.37 -13.54 -1.57
C LEU A 28 -10.85 -13.30 -1.91
N TYR A 29 -11.23 -12.04 -2.09
CA TYR A 29 -12.56 -11.67 -2.53
C TYR A 29 -12.84 -12.08 -3.98
N ALA A 30 -11.96 -11.71 -4.92
CA ALA A 30 -12.13 -11.98 -6.35
C ALA A 30 -12.20 -13.48 -6.68
N PHE A 31 -11.44 -14.31 -5.96
CA PHE A 31 -11.45 -15.77 -6.12
C PHE A 31 -12.50 -16.47 -5.25
N ASN A 32 -13.44 -15.74 -4.64
CA ASN A 32 -14.50 -16.27 -3.78
C ASN A 32 -13.99 -17.13 -2.60
N VAL A 33 -12.78 -16.86 -2.12
CA VAL A 33 -12.19 -17.58 -0.97
C VAL A 33 -12.84 -17.13 0.34
N ILE A 34 -13.24 -15.86 0.41
CA ILE A 34 -13.89 -15.25 1.59
C ILE A 34 -15.30 -14.77 1.26
N ASN A 35 -16.22 -14.97 2.20
CA ASN A 35 -17.62 -14.55 2.06
C ASN A 35 -17.84 -13.16 2.70
N VAL A 36 -18.07 -12.15 1.86
CA VAL A 36 -18.33 -10.77 2.29
C VAL A 36 -19.67 -10.55 2.98
N ASN A 37 -20.57 -11.53 2.96
CA ASN A 37 -21.79 -11.47 3.75
C ASN A 37 -21.51 -11.58 5.26
N ASN A 38 -20.32 -12.06 5.64
CA ASN A 38 -19.88 -12.01 7.02
C ASN A 38 -19.50 -10.57 7.40
N GLN A 39 -20.15 -10.04 8.44
CA GLN A 39 -19.95 -8.67 8.91
C GLN A 39 -18.49 -8.36 9.27
N ALA A 40 -17.76 -9.31 9.85
CA ALA A 40 -16.36 -9.11 10.23
C ALA A 40 -15.45 -8.96 9.00
N ILE A 41 -15.62 -9.83 7.99
CA ILE A 41 -14.87 -9.79 6.73
C ILE A 41 -15.15 -8.48 6.00
N ASN A 42 -16.42 -8.08 5.92
CA ASN A 42 -16.82 -6.83 5.29
C ASN A 42 -16.23 -5.60 6.02
N MET A 43 -16.20 -5.62 7.35
CA MET A 43 -15.58 -4.55 8.14
C MET A 43 -14.09 -4.43 7.84
N ILE A 44 -13.36 -5.55 7.83
CA ILE A 44 -11.92 -5.57 7.49
C ILE A 44 -11.69 -5.04 6.07
N GLY A 45 -12.46 -5.53 5.10
CA GLY A 45 -12.36 -5.09 3.70
C GLY A 45 -12.59 -3.59 3.53
N ARG A 46 -13.63 -3.04 4.18
CA ARG A 46 -13.90 -1.59 4.15
C ARG A 46 -12.80 -0.77 4.83
N SER A 47 -12.27 -1.24 5.95
CA SER A 47 -11.15 -0.57 6.62
C SER A 47 -9.90 -0.55 5.75
N LEU A 48 -9.53 -1.69 5.15
CA LEU A 48 -8.40 -1.77 4.23
C LEU A 48 -8.61 -0.84 3.03
N TYR A 49 -9.79 -0.87 2.41
CA TYR A 49 -10.13 0.02 1.31
C TYR A 49 -9.97 1.49 1.67
N GLN A 50 -10.55 1.94 2.80
CA GLN A 50 -10.46 3.35 3.21
C GLN A 50 -9.02 3.80 3.50
N LEU A 51 -8.19 2.90 4.07
CA LEU A 51 -6.79 3.19 4.37
C LEU A 51 -5.93 3.26 3.10
N THR A 52 -6.21 2.44 2.08
CA THR A 52 -5.40 2.35 0.87
C THR A 52 -5.89 3.23 -0.27
N GLU A 53 -7.17 3.65 -0.26
CA GLU A 53 -7.77 4.45 -1.33
C GLU A 53 -7.04 5.77 -1.63
N PRO A 54 -6.52 6.54 -0.66
CA PRO A 54 -5.74 7.75 -0.95
C PRO A 54 -4.50 7.48 -1.82
N LEU A 55 -3.89 6.30 -1.68
CA LEU A 55 -2.72 5.87 -2.46
C LEU A 55 -3.13 5.24 -3.80
N TYR A 56 -4.22 4.47 -3.84
CA TYR A 56 -4.68 3.82 -5.07
C TYR A 56 -5.41 4.76 -6.03
N ARG A 57 -6.23 5.69 -5.53
CA ARG A 57 -7.07 6.56 -6.37
C ARG A 57 -6.28 7.36 -7.41
N PRO A 58 -5.12 7.97 -7.11
CA PRO A 58 -4.32 8.67 -8.13
C PRO A 58 -3.78 7.70 -9.18
N ILE A 59 -3.39 6.50 -8.79
CA ILE A 59 -2.81 5.49 -9.67
C ILE A 59 -3.86 4.92 -10.62
N ARG A 60 -5.05 4.59 -10.13
CA ARG A 60 -6.18 4.10 -10.95
C ARG A 60 -6.65 5.10 -12.01
N ARG A 61 -6.40 6.40 -11.81
CA ARG A 61 -6.73 7.42 -12.83
C ARG A 61 -5.77 7.41 -14.02
N VAL A 62 -4.59 6.82 -13.86
CA VAL A 62 -3.55 6.77 -14.88
C VAL A 62 -3.46 5.38 -15.51
N LEU A 63 -3.74 4.33 -14.74
CA LEU A 63 -3.76 2.96 -15.25
C LEU A 63 -4.96 2.73 -16.17
N PRO A 64 -4.78 2.04 -17.31
CA PRO A 64 -5.89 1.59 -18.14
C PRO A 64 -6.71 0.52 -17.42
N ASP A 65 -7.98 0.34 -17.81
CA ASP A 65 -8.83 -0.73 -17.27
C ASP A 65 -8.27 -2.11 -17.61
N MET A 66 -7.74 -2.81 -16.61
CA MET A 66 -7.02 -4.08 -16.79
C MET A 66 -7.91 -5.32 -16.68
N GLY A 67 -9.19 -5.20 -17.04
CA GLY A 67 -10.08 -6.37 -17.20
C GLY A 67 -10.35 -7.16 -15.93
N GLY A 68 -10.49 -6.48 -14.78
CA GLY A 68 -10.98 -7.08 -13.52
C GLY A 68 -9.91 -7.38 -12.46
N VAL A 69 -8.63 -7.21 -12.77
CA VAL A 69 -7.54 -7.29 -11.77
C VAL A 69 -6.95 -5.90 -11.54
N ASP A 70 -6.98 -5.44 -10.29
CA ASP A 70 -6.38 -4.16 -9.91
C ASP A 70 -4.87 -4.29 -9.75
N LEU A 71 -4.09 -3.69 -10.67
CA LEU A 71 -2.63 -3.62 -10.57
C LEU A 71 -2.13 -2.41 -9.75
N SER A 72 -3.02 -1.55 -9.26
CA SER A 72 -2.65 -0.40 -8.42
C SER A 72 -1.81 -0.77 -7.19
N PRO A 73 -2.06 -1.90 -6.48
CA PRO A 73 -1.22 -2.30 -5.37
C PRO A 73 0.25 -2.47 -5.77
N LEU A 74 0.51 -3.12 -6.91
CA LEU A 74 1.88 -3.32 -7.39
C LEU A 74 2.59 -1.99 -7.64
N VAL A 75 1.92 -1.06 -8.33
CA VAL A 75 2.47 0.26 -8.63
C VAL A 75 2.75 1.04 -7.34
N VAL A 76 1.82 1.03 -6.37
CA VAL A 76 2.04 1.70 -5.08
C VAL A 76 3.20 1.08 -4.31
N LEU A 77 3.35 -0.25 -4.30
CA LEU A 77 4.48 -0.91 -3.63
C LEU A 77 5.81 -0.49 -4.23
N VAL A 78 5.90 -0.38 -5.56
CA VAL A 78 7.11 0.09 -6.26
C VAL A 78 7.42 1.55 -5.89
N ILE A 79 6.41 2.41 -5.84
CA ILE A 79 6.59 3.82 -5.44
C ILE A 79 7.06 3.92 -3.98
N LEU A 80 6.43 3.18 -3.06
CA LEU A 80 6.82 3.17 -1.65
C LEU A 80 8.25 2.65 -1.47
N TYR A 81 8.62 1.58 -2.20
CA TYR A 81 9.98 1.05 -2.20
C TYR A 81 10.98 2.10 -2.70
N PHE A 82 10.68 2.79 -3.80
CA PHE A 82 11.54 3.85 -4.32
C PHE A 82 11.69 5.00 -3.32
N ILE A 83 10.60 5.45 -2.69
CA ILE A 83 10.65 6.51 -1.66
C ILE A 83 11.54 6.08 -0.49
N GLN A 84 11.40 4.84 -0.03
CA GLN A 84 12.22 4.30 1.05
C GLN A 84 13.70 4.21 0.66
N LEU A 85 13.99 3.74 -0.55
CA LEU A 85 15.34 3.67 -1.10
C LEU A 85 15.96 5.07 -1.16
N PHE A 86 15.27 6.04 -1.76
CA PHE A 86 15.73 7.42 -1.89
C PHE A 86 15.96 8.09 -0.53
N LEU A 87 15.05 7.87 0.42
CA LEU A 87 15.17 8.38 1.80
C LEU A 87 16.47 7.87 2.46
N ASN A 88 16.78 6.58 2.29
CA ASN A 88 17.91 5.96 2.99
C ASN A 88 19.25 6.16 2.29
N THR A 89 19.29 6.24 0.96
CA THR A 89 20.54 6.37 0.20
C THR A 89 20.94 7.80 -0.08
N THR A 90 19.97 8.71 -0.19
CA THR A 90 20.22 10.11 -0.60
C THR A 90 19.96 11.08 0.54
N ILE A 91 18.77 11.04 1.16
CA ILE A 91 18.38 12.02 2.18
C ILE A 91 19.10 11.76 3.51
N ALA A 92 19.08 10.53 4.00
CA ALA A 92 19.63 10.20 5.31
C ALA A 92 21.13 10.52 5.40
N PRO A 93 22.00 10.14 4.44
CA PRO A 93 23.41 10.50 4.48
C PRO A 93 23.63 12.02 4.43
N ALA A 94 22.89 12.74 3.59
CA ALA A 94 23.03 14.19 3.45
C ALA A 94 22.61 14.98 4.71
N LEU A 95 21.70 14.43 5.54
CA LEU A 95 21.26 15.04 6.79
C LEU A 95 22.06 14.58 8.02
N LEU A 96 22.87 13.53 7.88
CA LEU A 96 23.64 12.91 8.96
C LEU A 96 25.15 13.13 8.83
N SER A 97 25.62 13.60 7.67
CA SER A 97 26.96 14.15 7.43
C SER A 97 27.13 15.49 8.12
#